data_AF-A0A1H6GLV8-F1
#
_entry.id   AF-A0A1H6GLV8-F1
#
_cell.length_a   1.000
_cell.length_b   1.000
_cell.length_c   1.000
_cell.angle_alpha   90.00
_cell.angle_beta   90.00
_cell.angle_gamma   90.00
#
_symmetry.space_group_name_H-M   'P 1'
#
loop_
_entity.id
_entity.type
_entity.pdbx_description
1 polymer ?
#
loop_
_entity_poly.entity_id
_entity_poly.type
_entity_poly.pdbx_seq_one_letter_code
_entity_poly.pdbx_strand_id
1 'polypeptide(L)'
;MNIDRLLDAIPLATKAKRDQMRENAHTRLKTGDPSQQKAARHLLEALDARETLETEALRVELSSLHLDERVVRAFAVQPMTANERDLIKVLLDHPGSTSSELTRLLGWKAQSWHLHFGMMCAKRAPYLWPAPDAEHRDGKFYSGILADLQEPGNTFTMKPEVAAAFAQLGLR
;
A
#
# COMPACT_ATOMS: atom_id res chain seq x y z
N MET A 1 -25.05 -24.55 6.96
CA MET A 1 -24.10 -23.76 6.14
C MET A 1 -23.42 -24.73 5.21
N ASN A 2 -23.53 -24.57 3.89
CA ASN A 2 -22.77 -25.38 2.96
C ASN A 2 -21.39 -24.70 2.81
N ILE A 3 -20.41 -25.18 3.59
CA ILE A 3 -19.06 -24.63 3.59
C ILE A 3 -18.37 -24.86 2.25
N ASP A 4 -18.58 -26.02 1.62
CA ASP A 4 -17.97 -26.37 0.34
C ASP A 4 -18.33 -25.36 -0.75
N ARG A 5 -19.62 -24.99 -0.84
CA ARG A 5 -20.06 -23.95 -1.77
C ARG A 5 -19.43 -22.58 -1.51
N LEU A 6 -19.14 -22.24 -0.25
CA LEU A 6 -18.46 -20.98 0.07
C LEU A 6 -16.99 -21.03 -0.31
N LEU A 7 -16.32 -22.16 -0.07
CA LEU A 7 -14.92 -22.38 -0.47
C LEU A 7 -14.75 -22.30 -1.99
N ASP A 8 -15.65 -22.95 -2.75
CA ASP A 8 -15.64 -22.91 -4.21
C ASP A 8 -15.83 -21.50 -4.78
N ALA A 9 -16.52 -20.62 -4.04
CA ALA A 9 -16.78 -19.25 -4.45
C ALA A 9 -15.60 -18.29 -4.19
N ILE A 10 -14.64 -18.65 -3.31
CA ILE A 10 -13.53 -17.77 -2.91
C ILE A 10 -12.71 -17.25 -4.10
N PRO A 11 -12.28 -18.10 -5.07
CA PRO A 11 -11.42 -17.64 -6.17
C PRO A 11 -12.07 -16.61 -7.09
N LEU A 12 -13.41 -16.63 -7.19
CA LEU A 12 -14.19 -15.75 -8.07
C LEU A 12 -14.80 -14.56 -7.34
N ALA A 13 -14.74 -14.55 -6.00
CA ALA A 13 -15.32 -13.50 -5.19
C ALA A 13 -14.50 -12.21 -5.27
N THR A 14 -15.18 -11.07 -5.40
CA THR A 14 -14.55 -9.74 -5.29
C THR A 14 -14.03 -9.50 -3.87
N LYS A 15 -13.13 -8.52 -3.69
CA LYS A 15 -12.62 -8.15 -2.36
C LYS A 15 -13.75 -7.85 -1.38
N ALA A 16 -14.72 -7.01 -1.76
CA ALA A 16 -15.87 -6.68 -0.91
C ALA A 16 -16.68 -7.92 -0.51
N LYS A 17 -16.82 -8.89 -1.43
CA LYS A 17 -17.51 -10.14 -1.13
C LYS A 17 -16.72 -11.02 -0.16
N ARG A 18 -15.39 -11.08 -0.31
CA ARG A 18 -14.49 -11.80 0.61
C ARG A 18 -14.43 -11.15 1.99
N ASP A 19 -14.40 -9.82 2.06
CA ASP A 19 -14.50 -9.08 3.32
C ASP A 19 -15.81 -9.42 4.05
N GLN A 20 -16.93 -9.44 3.31
CA GLN A 20 -18.22 -9.85 3.88
C GLN A 20 -18.23 -11.31 4.36
N MET A 21 -17.60 -12.23 3.61
CA MET A 21 -17.44 -13.64 4.03
C MET A 21 -16.64 -13.74 5.34
N ARG A 22 -15.55 -12.96 5.46
CA ARG A 22 -14.70 -12.89 6.65
C ARG A 22 -15.46 -12.36 7.87
N GLU A 23 -16.22 -11.28 7.73
CA GLU A 23 -17.09 -10.75 8.79
C GLU A 23 -18.12 -11.77 9.26
N ASN A 24 -18.79 -12.45 8.32
CA ASN A 24 -19.77 -13.49 8.63
C ASN A 24 -19.12 -14.67 9.36
N ALA A 25 -17.92 -15.08 8.93
CA ALA A 25 -17.16 -16.13 9.59
C ALA A 25 -16.78 -15.74 11.03
N HIS A 26 -16.31 -14.51 11.26
CA HIS A 26 -16.01 -14.03 12.61
C HIS A 26 -17.24 -14.00 13.52
N THR A 27 -18.39 -13.55 13.02
CA THR A 27 -19.65 -13.63 13.77
C THR A 27 -19.98 -15.07 14.15
N ARG A 28 -19.85 -16.01 13.19
CA ARG A 28 -20.11 -17.44 13.42
C ARG A 28 -19.13 -18.10 14.38
N LEU A 29 -17.88 -17.65 14.44
CA LEU A 29 -16.94 -18.10 15.47
C LEU A 29 -17.40 -17.74 16.88
N LYS A 30 -18.03 -16.58 17.05
CA LYS A 30 -18.49 -16.09 18.36
C LYS A 30 -19.82 -16.69 18.79
N THR A 31 -20.75 -16.86 17.84
CA THR A 31 -22.16 -17.18 18.17
C THR A 31 -22.63 -18.55 17.67
N GLY A 32 -21.82 -19.24 16.86
CA GLY A 32 -22.20 -20.51 16.24
C GLY A 32 -22.04 -21.71 17.17
N ASP A 33 -22.74 -22.79 16.84
CA ASP A 33 -22.49 -24.12 17.43
C ASP A 33 -21.09 -24.66 17.03
N PRO A 34 -20.58 -25.72 17.67
CA PRO A 34 -19.24 -26.24 17.39
C PRO A 34 -18.98 -26.59 15.91
N SER A 35 -20.00 -27.06 15.18
CA SER A 35 -19.88 -27.37 13.75
C SER A 35 -19.77 -26.10 12.90
N GLN A 36 -20.57 -25.08 13.23
CA GLN A 36 -20.52 -23.76 12.58
C GLN A 36 -19.19 -23.06 12.85
N GLN A 37 -18.68 -23.13 14.08
CA GLN A 37 -17.38 -22.56 14.42
C GLN A 37 -16.25 -23.25 13.66
N LYS A 38 -16.27 -24.58 13.54
CA LYS A 38 -15.29 -25.33 12.75
C LYS A 38 -15.31 -24.91 11.28
N ALA A 39 -16.49 -24.81 10.69
CA ALA A 39 -16.63 -24.40 9.30
C ALA A 39 -16.26 -22.92 9.09
N ALA A 40 -16.51 -22.04 10.07
CA ALA A 40 -16.06 -20.64 10.01
C ALA A 40 -14.52 -20.51 10.07
N ARG A 41 -13.82 -21.32 10.89
CA ARG A 41 -12.34 -21.37 10.88
C ARG A 41 -11.83 -21.80 9.51
N HIS A 42 -12.39 -22.86 8.95
CA HIS A 42 -11.99 -23.36 7.63
C HIS A 42 -12.19 -22.30 6.52
N LEU A 43 -13.30 -21.54 6.59
CA LEU A 43 -13.52 -20.44 5.66
C LEU A 43 -12.46 -19.34 5.78
N LEU A 44 -12.08 -18.96 7.00
CA LEU A 44 -11.05 -17.94 7.23
C LEU A 44 -9.68 -18.40 6.72
N GLU A 45 -9.28 -19.64 7.03
CA GLU A 45 -8.03 -20.23 6.55
C GLU A 45 -7.97 -20.23 5.02
N ALA A 46 -9.08 -20.58 4.34
CA ALA A 46 -9.14 -20.57 2.88
C ALA A 46 -9.09 -19.16 2.29
N LEU A 47 -9.72 -18.17 2.94
CA LEU A 47 -9.65 -16.77 2.54
C LEU A 47 -8.21 -16.23 2.68
N ASP A 48 -7.53 -16.54 3.77
CA ASP A 48 -6.16 -16.11 4.04
C ASP A 48 -5.15 -16.78 3.10
N ALA A 49 -5.34 -18.08 2.81
CA ALA A 49 -4.55 -18.80 1.82
C ALA A 49 -4.72 -18.19 0.42
N ARG A 50 -5.95 -17.81 0.05
CA ARG A 50 -6.21 -17.14 -1.23
C ARG A 50 -5.53 -15.78 -1.31
N GLU A 51 -5.62 -14.97 -0.26
CA GLU A 51 -4.99 -13.65 -0.19
C GLU A 51 -3.45 -13.76 -0.28
N THR A 52 -2.87 -14.78 0.36
CA THR A 52 -1.44 -15.09 0.26
C THR A 52 -1.03 -15.45 -1.17
N LEU A 53 -1.79 -16.34 -1.83
CA LEU A 53 -1.54 -16.73 -3.22
C LEU A 53 -1.63 -15.55 -4.19
N GLU A 54 -2.66 -14.70 -4.04
CA GLU A 54 -2.84 -13.50 -4.87
C GLU A 54 -1.69 -12.49 -4.65
N THR A 55 -1.25 -12.32 -3.40
CA THR A 55 -0.13 -11.44 -3.06
C THR A 55 1.18 -11.94 -3.65
N GLU A 56 1.45 -13.25 -3.57
CA GLU A 56 2.67 -13.83 -4.13
C GLU A 56 2.68 -13.77 -5.66
N ALA A 57 1.55 -14.07 -6.31
CA ALA A 57 1.42 -13.92 -7.75
C ALA A 57 1.66 -12.47 -8.20
N LEU A 58 1.11 -11.49 -7.47
CA LEU A 58 1.37 -10.08 -7.73
C LEU A 58 2.85 -9.74 -7.53
N ARG A 59 3.51 -10.24 -6.49
CA ARG A 59 4.94 -10.00 -6.27
C ARG A 59 5.80 -10.56 -7.40
N VAL A 60 5.52 -11.77 -7.86
CA VAL A 60 6.21 -12.39 -9.00
C VAL A 60 6.03 -11.53 -10.23
N GLU A 61 4.80 -11.09 -10.52
CA GLU A 61 4.52 -10.18 -11.64
C GLU A 61 5.31 -8.87 -11.54
N LEU A 62 5.25 -8.20 -10.39
CA LEU A 62 5.91 -6.91 -10.17
C LEU A 62 7.44 -6.99 -10.14
N SER A 63 8.01 -8.16 -9.81
CA SER A 63 9.48 -8.34 -9.79
C SER A 63 10.12 -8.22 -11.17
N SER A 64 9.32 -8.38 -12.24
CA SER A 64 9.75 -8.19 -13.62
C SER A 64 9.65 -6.74 -14.11
N LEU A 65 9.00 -5.86 -13.36
CA LEU A 65 8.75 -4.47 -13.75
C LEU A 65 9.78 -3.50 -13.18
N HIS A 66 10.08 -2.45 -13.93
CA HIS A 66 10.83 -1.32 -13.40
C HIS A 66 10.00 -0.53 -12.36
N LEU A 67 10.68 0.28 -11.54
CA LEU A 67 10.02 1.07 -10.48
C LEU A 67 8.99 2.07 -11.04
N ASP A 68 9.28 2.72 -12.15
CA ASP A 68 8.37 3.66 -12.81
C ASP A 68 7.07 2.99 -13.27
N GLU A 69 7.15 1.81 -13.88
CA GLU A 69 5.98 1.02 -14.29
C GLU A 69 5.13 0.61 -13.08
N ARG A 70 5.79 0.21 -11.98
CA ARG A 70 5.11 -0.11 -10.72
C ARG A 70 4.42 1.12 -10.13
N VAL A 71 5.04 2.30 -10.19
CA VAL A 71 4.42 3.57 -9.76
C VAL A 71 3.18 3.87 -10.60
N VAL A 72 3.29 3.85 -11.93
CA VAL A 72 2.15 4.09 -12.83
C VAL A 72 1.01 3.14 -12.50
N ARG A 73 1.29 1.84 -12.36
CA ARG A 73 0.29 0.83 -12.03
C ARG A 73 -0.32 1.04 -10.65
N ALA A 74 0.48 1.33 -9.64
CA ALA A 74 0.01 1.56 -8.27
C ALA A 74 -0.99 2.73 -8.22
N PHE A 75 -0.70 3.82 -8.93
CA PHE A 75 -1.55 5.00 -8.98
C PHE A 75 -2.69 4.91 -9.99
N ALA A 76 -2.66 3.98 -10.94
CA ALA A 76 -3.83 3.63 -11.76
C ALA A 76 -4.87 2.82 -10.97
N VAL A 77 -4.42 1.85 -10.17
CA VAL A 77 -5.31 1.04 -9.31
C VAL A 77 -5.84 1.85 -8.13
N GLN A 78 -4.97 2.67 -7.53
CA GLN A 78 -5.34 3.57 -6.43
C GLN A 78 -4.97 5.02 -6.77
N PRO A 79 -5.86 5.74 -7.48
CA PRO A 79 -5.64 7.12 -7.86
C PRO A 79 -5.28 8.03 -6.69
N MET A 80 -4.49 9.06 -6.99
CA MET A 80 -4.10 10.08 -6.02
C MET A 80 -5.33 10.89 -5.57
N THR A 81 -5.47 11.08 -4.27
CA THR A 81 -6.31 12.14 -3.72
C THR A 81 -5.72 13.51 -4.03
N ALA A 82 -6.49 14.60 -3.87
CA ALA A 82 -5.96 15.96 -4.05
C ALA A 82 -4.76 16.23 -3.11
N ASN A 83 -4.88 15.88 -1.83
CA ASN A 83 -3.80 16.05 -0.86
C ASN A 83 -2.55 15.23 -1.23
N GLU A 84 -2.69 14.01 -1.76
CA GLU A 84 -1.55 13.21 -2.21
C GLU A 84 -0.85 13.85 -3.42
N ARG A 85 -1.60 14.49 -4.33
CA ARG A 85 -1.01 15.26 -5.44
C ARG A 85 -0.18 16.44 -4.93
N ASP A 86 -0.72 17.22 -4.00
CA ASP A 86 0.00 18.36 -3.41
C ASP A 86 1.26 17.90 -2.68
N LEU A 87 1.16 16.78 -1.96
CA LEU A 87 2.26 16.16 -1.22
C LEU A 87 3.41 15.68 -2.13
N ILE A 88 3.07 15.10 -3.28
CA ILE A 88 4.06 14.69 -4.29
C ILE A 88 4.63 15.93 -4.98
N LYS A 89 3.76 16.86 -5.39
CA LYS A 89 4.15 18.06 -6.12
C LYS A 89 5.11 18.94 -5.32
N VAL A 90 4.86 19.15 -4.03
CA VAL A 90 5.74 19.99 -3.20
C VAL A 90 7.17 19.44 -3.13
N LEU A 91 7.35 18.11 -3.17
CA LEU A 91 8.68 17.52 -3.20
C LEU A 91 9.33 17.63 -4.60
N LEU A 92 8.55 17.49 -5.67
CA LEU A 92 9.03 17.68 -7.04
C LEU A 92 9.48 19.14 -7.28
N ASP A 93 8.74 20.10 -6.76
CA ASP A 93 9.02 21.54 -6.89
C ASP A 93 10.17 22.00 -5.98
N HIS A 94 10.42 21.29 -4.88
CA HIS A 94 11.41 21.65 -3.86
C HIS A 94 12.29 20.45 -3.46
N PRO A 95 13.06 19.85 -4.40
CA PRO A 95 13.96 18.75 -4.09
C PRO A 95 15.06 19.18 -3.11
N GLY A 96 15.52 18.26 -2.28
CA GLY A 96 16.50 18.55 -1.23
C GLY A 96 15.93 19.31 -0.03
N SER A 97 14.60 19.35 0.13
CA SER A 97 13.95 19.97 1.30
C SER A 97 13.78 18.98 2.44
N THR A 98 13.84 19.48 3.67
CA THR A 98 13.48 18.72 4.87
C THR A 98 11.98 18.49 4.96
N SER A 99 11.55 17.48 5.74
CA SER A 99 10.13 17.29 6.02
C SER A 99 9.47 18.52 6.66
N SER A 100 10.19 19.34 7.42
CA SER A 100 9.67 20.55 8.05
C SER A 100 9.42 21.65 7.03
N GLU A 101 10.33 21.84 6.09
CA GLU A 101 10.17 22.79 4.99
C GLU A 101 9.01 22.40 4.08
N LEU A 102 8.91 21.13 3.68
CA LEU A 102 7.81 20.62 2.85
C LEU A 102 6.46 20.78 3.55
N THR A 103 6.41 20.50 4.86
CA THR A 103 5.21 20.74 5.69
C THR A 103 4.80 22.22 5.67
N ARG A 104 5.76 23.13 5.85
CA ARG A 104 5.52 24.57 5.85
C ARG A 104 5.02 25.06 4.48
N LEU A 105 5.60 24.55 3.40
CA LEU A 105 5.19 24.88 2.03
C LEU A 105 3.75 24.43 1.72
N LEU A 106 3.28 23.36 2.35
CA LEU A 106 1.88 22.90 2.30
C LEU A 106 0.94 23.68 3.25
N GLY A 107 1.46 24.61 4.05
CA GLY A 107 0.68 25.34 5.06
C GLY A 107 0.26 24.50 6.27
N TRP A 108 0.91 23.35 6.50
CA TRP A 108 0.63 22.47 7.64
C TRP A 108 1.43 22.92 8.87
N LYS A 109 0.90 22.64 10.07
CA LYS A 109 1.45 23.19 11.34
C LYS A 109 2.44 22.27 12.07
N ALA A 110 2.49 20.98 11.74
CA ALA A 110 3.35 20.00 12.39
C ALA A 110 4.14 19.21 11.34
N GLN A 111 5.43 18.91 11.61
CA GLN A 111 6.32 18.16 10.72
C GLN A 111 5.75 16.76 10.40
N SER A 112 4.89 16.71 9.39
CA SER A 112 4.03 15.57 9.10
C SER A 112 4.08 15.15 7.65
N TRP A 113 4.78 15.91 6.79
CA TRP A 113 4.95 15.56 5.39
C TRP A 113 5.46 14.11 5.23
N HIS A 114 6.55 13.74 5.90
CA HIS A 114 7.12 12.38 5.77
C HIS A 114 6.17 11.28 6.27
N LEU A 115 5.33 11.57 7.28
CA LEU A 115 4.31 10.65 7.79
C LEU A 115 3.22 10.43 6.75
N HIS A 116 2.65 11.51 6.21
CA HIS A 116 1.62 11.44 5.18
C HIS A 116 2.17 10.81 3.89
N PHE A 117 3.42 11.07 3.54
CA PHE A 117 4.08 10.50 2.36
C PHE A 117 4.33 9.01 2.56
N GLY A 118 4.85 8.61 3.72
CA GLY A 118 5.01 7.21 4.08
C GLY A 118 3.68 6.45 4.10
N MET A 119 2.60 7.05 4.62
CA MET A 119 1.25 6.46 4.61
C MET A 119 0.71 6.29 3.19
N MET A 120 0.89 7.29 2.31
CA MET A 120 0.53 7.22 0.90
C MET A 120 1.25 6.05 0.21
N CYS A 121 2.55 5.90 0.45
CA CYS A 121 3.35 4.78 -0.06
C CYS A 121 2.88 3.44 0.51
N ALA A 122 2.64 3.36 1.83
CA ALA A 122 2.20 2.15 2.52
C ALA A 122 0.85 1.64 2.00
N LYS A 123 -0.10 2.56 1.72
CA LYS A 123 -1.40 2.24 1.12
C LYS A 123 -1.26 1.52 -0.23
N ARG A 124 -0.19 1.82 -0.97
CA ARG A 124 0.14 1.27 -2.29
C ARG A 124 1.26 0.23 -2.24
N ALA A 125 1.70 -0.18 -1.05
CA ALA A 125 2.82 -1.10 -0.86
C ALA A 125 2.69 -2.41 -1.65
N PRO A 126 1.51 -3.03 -1.83
CA PRO A 126 1.41 -4.25 -2.64
C PRO A 126 1.90 -4.09 -4.09
N TYR A 127 1.79 -2.88 -4.65
CA TYR A 127 2.22 -2.57 -6.02
C TYR A 127 3.62 -1.94 -6.08
N LEU A 128 4.02 -1.25 -5.01
CA LEU A 128 5.29 -0.53 -4.93
C LEU A 128 6.45 -1.37 -4.35
N TRP A 129 6.17 -2.59 -3.88
CA TRP A 129 7.16 -3.47 -3.25
C TRP A 129 8.35 -3.80 -4.18
N PRO A 130 9.60 -3.91 -3.67
CA PRO A 130 9.99 -3.88 -2.26
C PRO A 130 10.26 -2.49 -1.68
N ALA A 131 9.81 -2.28 -0.43
CA ALA A 131 10.22 -1.14 0.37
C ALA A 131 11.63 -1.37 0.95
N PRO A 132 12.51 -0.34 0.94
CA PRO A 132 13.81 -0.44 1.58
C PRO A 132 13.67 -0.57 3.10
N ASP A 133 14.70 -1.16 3.72
CA ASP A 133 14.82 -1.18 5.17
C ASP A 133 15.18 0.21 5.69
N ALA A 134 14.72 0.54 6.89
CA ALA A 134 15.10 1.79 7.55
C ALA A 134 16.51 1.67 8.14
N GLU A 135 17.35 2.69 7.97
CA GLU A 135 18.75 2.64 8.41
C GLU A 135 18.93 2.60 9.93
N HIS A 136 18.00 3.18 10.69
CA HIS A 136 18.15 3.40 12.14
C HIS A 136 17.04 2.78 13.00
N ARG A 137 16.14 1.98 12.41
CA ARG A 137 15.09 1.28 13.17
C ARG A 137 14.71 -0.02 12.52
N ASP A 138 14.24 -0.96 13.34
CA ASP A 138 13.62 -2.18 12.83
C ASP A 138 12.33 -1.83 12.06
N GLY A 139 12.34 -2.11 10.76
CA GLY A 139 11.17 -1.98 9.89
C GLY A 139 11.47 -1.35 8.53
N LYS A 140 10.40 -1.14 7.77
CA LYS A 140 10.46 -0.60 6.40
C LYS A 140 10.42 0.92 6.37
N PHE A 141 11.18 1.50 5.46
CA PHE A 141 11.15 2.92 5.12
C PHE A 141 10.29 3.13 3.86
N TYR A 142 8.97 3.25 4.07
CA TYR A 142 8.01 3.35 2.96
C TYR A 142 8.21 4.59 2.08
N SER A 143 8.65 5.73 2.63
CA SER A 143 9.00 6.90 1.83
C SER A 143 10.16 6.61 0.88
N GLY A 144 11.09 5.75 1.31
CA GLY A 144 12.25 5.26 0.54
C GLY A 144 11.92 4.52 -0.75
N ILE A 145 10.66 4.09 -0.91
CA ILE A 145 10.21 3.52 -2.18
C ILE A 145 10.26 4.59 -3.29
N LEU A 146 9.80 5.81 -2.98
CA LEU A 146 9.58 6.86 -3.97
C LEU A 146 10.62 7.99 -3.92
N ALA A 147 11.18 8.25 -2.74
CA ALA A 147 12.10 9.33 -2.49
C ALA A 147 13.37 8.84 -1.80
N ASP A 148 14.49 9.45 -2.11
CA ASP A 148 15.75 9.29 -1.38
C ASP A 148 15.77 10.23 -0.18
N LEU A 149 16.31 9.75 0.94
CA LEU A 149 16.63 10.53 2.12
C LEU A 149 18.13 10.75 2.15
N GLN A 150 18.58 12.00 2.20
CA GLN A 150 19.98 12.36 2.31
C GLN A 150 20.32 12.77 3.75
N GLU A 151 21.19 11.99 4.38
CA GLU A 151 21.79 12.28 5.69
C GLU A 151 23.09 13.08 5.56
N PRO A 152 23.48 13.90 6.57
CA PRO A 152 22.78 14.17 7.83
C PRO A 152 21.66 15.23 7.73
N GLY A 153 21.47 15.80 6.54
CA GLY A 153 20.55 16.93 6.32
C GLY A 153 19.07 16.59 6.50
N ASN A 154 18.71 15.31 6.56
CA ASN A 154 17.32 14.83 6.58
C ASN A 154 16.49 15.44 5.44
N THR A 155 17.12 15.60 4.28
CA THR A 155 16.51 16.17 3.09
C THR A 155 15.99 15.07 2.17
N PHE A 156 14.89 15.35 1.49
CA PHE A 156 14.23 14.40 0.61
C PHE A 156 14.37 14.84 -0.83
N THR A 157 14.56 13.87 -1.73
CA THR A 157 14.53 14.09 -3.18
C THR A 157 13.74 12.97 -3.84
N MET A 158 12.87 13.28 -4.80
CA MET A 158 12.17 12.25 -5.57
C MET A 158 13.18 11.46 -6.41
N LYS A 159 13.05 10.12 -6.44
CA LYS A 159 13.87 9.29 -7.34
C LYS A 159 13.59 9.69 -8.81
N PRO A 160 14.60 9.77 -9.69
CA PRO A 160 14.42 10.24 -11.07
C PRO A 160 13.35 9.46 -11.86
N GLU A 161 13.37 8.13 -11.76
CA GLU A 161 12.41 7.24 -12.41
C GLU A 161 10.99 7.41 -11.86
N VAL A 162 10.85 7.76 -10.59
CA VAL A 162 9.56 8.04 -9.95
C VAL A 162 9.03 9.40 -10.39
N ALA A 163 9.88 10.42 -10.50
CA ALA A 163 9.50 11.71 -11.06
C ALA A 163 9.01 11.57 -12.51
N ALA A 164 9.70 10.74 -13.33
CA ALA A 164 9.27 10.42 -14.69
C ALA A 164 7.90 9.72 -14.72
N ALA A 165 7.66 8.77 -13.82
CA ALA A 165 6.36 8.11 -13.68
C ALA A 165 5.24 9.10 -13.30
N PHE A 166 5.50 10.02 -12.36
CA PHE A 166 4.51 11.04 -11.99
C PHE A 166 4.22 12.03 -13.13
N ALA A 167 5.21 12.36 -13.97
CA ALA A 167 4.99 13.12 -15.18
C ALA A 167 4.03 12.42 -16.16
N GLN A 168 4.13 11.10 -16.31
CA GLN A 168 3.19 10.30 -17.12
C GLN A 168 1.77 10.30 -16.52
N LEU A 169 1.66 10.38 -15.19
CA LEU A 169 0.40 10.49 -14.45
C LEU A 169 -0.17 11.92 -14.42
N GLY A 170 0.47 12.87 -15.11
CA GLY A 170 0.00 14.25 -15.24
C GLY A 170 0.42 15.19 -14.10
N LEU A 171 1.34 14.77 -13.23
CA LEU A 171 1.98 15.64 -12.25
C LEU A 171 3.27 16.23 -12.84
N ARG A 172 3.28 17.54 -13.05
CA ARG A 172 4.45 18.30 -13.50
C ARG A 172 4.93 19.23 -12.40
#